data_AF-A0A0H2QZ94-F1
#
_entry.id   AF-A0A0H2QZ94-F1
#
_cell.length_a   1.000
_cell.length_b   1.000
_cell.length_c   1.000
_cell.angle_alpha   90.00
_cell.angle_beta   90.00
_cell.angle_gamma   90.00
#
_symmetry.space_group_name_H-M   'P 1'
#
loop_
_entity.id
_entity.type
_entity.pdbx_description
1 polymer ?
#
loop_
_entity_poly.entity_id
_entity_poly.type
_entity_poly.pdbx_seq_one_letter_code
_entity_poly.pdbx_strand_id
1 'polypeptide(L)'
;MNDYSKVDIHQLEQAKLLVDMNPGQAFEFALNQSVTHTKLLSQMIQEIPEDIATKAIGMFANEIQRTDFEKAVSRHGYLLFDNRRVDALHAIANIGSSFFTKYAQAKKDVQDAMPALEKLLRLALDPLMKNSLRPRRRLQMLNIVRDVVSSFRNVDEGKAYLGRRNYWLPLISTWLTVVDSGTEEDVILSGLLVASDAIFRDEKGSKGIFLTQVFAEASEGDTRTKAKHIVGVALGRIRRAMSVFTVSGDDSILSSSLHVLMLLNETTDDNITALEYKLRDALVDLNGVHEMAEILHTGLEHSRWVTVSTTLGIVYRHFCAIASSTTIKHSLDIGLVKAVLDASKAANELNDIAHFSISALLQEYIPDAFLLRSVVKGFNIGELQSSFASDTDQRWRNIALVHESRRNLYHALVRRNGKERLPCANVGRFTHRN
;
A
#
# COMPACT_ATOMS: atom_id res chain seq x y z
N MET A 1 -19.08 -35.82 -9.45
CA MET A 1 -18.18 -34.88 -8.76
C MET A 1 -17.15 -35.72 -8.04
N ASN A 2 -15.98 -35.93 -8.65
CA ASN A 2 -14.88 -36.61 -7.97
C ASN A 2 -14.21 -35.64 -6.99
N ASP A 3 -13.85 -36.15 -5.83
CA ASP A 3 -13.26 -35.41 -4.74
C ASP A 3 -11.78 -35.10 -5.07
N TYR A 4 -11.54 -33.91 -5.64
CA TYR A 4 -10.22 -33.43 -6.13
C TYR A 4 -9.25 -33.00 -5.00
N SER A 5 -9.44 -33.47 -3.77
CA SER A 5 -8.80 -32.87 -2.59
C SER A 5 -7.65 -33.65 -1.97
N LYS A 6 -7.23 -34.80 -2.52
CA LYS A 6 -6.09 -35.58 -2.00
C LYS A 6 -5.10 -35.96 -3.09
N VAL A 7 -4.20 -35.03 -3.40
CA VAL A 7 -2.92 -35.39 -4.02
C VAL A 7 -2.03 -35.92 -2.89
N ASP A 8 -1.54 -37.14 -3.01
CA ASP A 8 -0.65 -37.77 -2.04
C ASP A 8 0.67 -36.99 -1.94
N ILE A 9 1.14 -36.73 -0.72
CA ILE A 9 2.40 -36.01 -0.46
C ILE A 9 3.56 -36.73 -1.16
N HIS A 10 3.55 -38.05 -1.18
CA HIS A 10 4.59 -38.84 -1.85
C HIS A 10 4.53 -38.67 -3.38
N GLN A 11 3.35 -38.54 -3.97
CA GLN A 11 3.19 -38.27 -5.40
C GLN A 11 3.64 -36.85 -5.78
N LEU A 12 3.42 -35.87 -4.89
CA LEU A 12 3.93 -34.51 -5.05
C LEU A 12 5.45 -34.46 -5.01
N GLU A 13 6.10 -35.18 -4.09
CA GLU A 13 7.56 -35.26 -3.99
C GLU A 13 8.19 -35.93 -5.21
N GLN A 14 7.62 -37.05 -5.68
CA GLN A 14 8.09 -37.75 -6.88
C GLN A 14 7.91 -36.91 -8.15
N ALA A 15 6.76 -36.24 -8.29
CA ALA A 15 6.52 -35.39 -9.44
C ALA A 15 7.37 -34.11 -9.40
N LYS A 16 7.70 -33.58 -8.22
CA LYS A 16 8.65 -32.46 -8.07
C LYS A 16 10.06 -32.87 -8.52
N LEU A 17 10.54 -34.02 -8.03
CA LEU A 17 11.81 -34.62 -8.48
C LEU A 17 11.84 -34.82 -10.00
N LEU A 18 10.71 -35.18 -10.62
CA LEU A 18 10.62 -35.31 -12.07
C LEU A 18 10.65 -33.96 -12.80
N VAL A 19 9.99 -32.92 -12.29
CA VAL A 19 10.10 -31.56 -12.85
C VAL A 19 11.55 -31.06 -12.80
N ASP A 20 12.26 -31.35 -11.71
CA ASP A 20 13.66 -30.96 -11.52
C ASP A 20 14.62 -31.75 -12.43
N MET A 21 14.45 -33.06 -12.53
CA MET A 21 15.38 -33.92 -13.28
C MET A 21 15.05 -34.05 -14.77
N ASN A 22 13.77 -33.95 -15.14
CA ASN A 22 13.29 -34.11 -16.52
C ASN A 22 12.02 -33.27 -16.80
N PRO A 23 12.15 -31.94 -16.88
CA PRO A 23 11.02 -31.03 -17.07
C PRO A 23 10.25 -31.28 -18.37
N GLY A 24 10.92 -31.79 -19.42
CA GLY A 24 10.27 -32.18 -20.67
C GLY A 24 9.27 -33.31 -20.49
N GLN A 25 9.63 -34.35 -19.73
CA GLN A 25 8.71 -35.46 -19.44
C GLN A 25 7.56 -35.03 -18.52
N ALA A 26 7.82 -34.14 -17.55
CA ALA A 26 6.76 -33.56 -16.72
C ALA A 26 5.75 -32.75 -17.56
N PHE A 27 6.24 -31.99 -18.55
CA PHE A 27 5.40 -31.29 -19.52
C PHE A 27 4.51 -32.25 -20.34
N GLU A 28 5.06 -33.34 -20.86
CA GLU A 28 4.28 -34.36 -21.58
C GLU A 28 3.19 -34.99 -20.69
N PHE A 29 3.47 -35.23 -19.40
CA PHE A 29 2.44 -35.70 -18.47
C PHE A 29 1.36 -34.66 -18.19
N ALA A 30 1.71 -33.38 -18.10
CA ALA A 30 0.74 -32.31 -17.96
C ALA A 30 -0.14 -32.14 -19.22
N LEU A 31 0.44 -32.27 -20.42
CA LEU A 31 -0.31 -32.31 -21.69
C LEU A 31 -1.33 -33.45 -21.71
N ASN A 32 -0.96 -34.61 -21.17
CA ASN A 32 -1.82 -35.77 -20.99
C ASN A 32 -2.79 -35.64 -19.78
N GLN A 33 -3.07 -34.40 -19.34
CA GLN A 33 -4.05 -34.04 -18.32
C GLN A 33 -3.72 -34.53 -16.89
N SER A 34 -2.44 -34.77 -16.57
CA SER A 34 -2.05 -35.08 -15.20
C SER A 34 -2.11 -33.85 -14.29
N VAL A 35 -3.11 -33.83 -13.40
CA VAL A 35 -3.36 -32.71 -12.45
C VAL A 35 -2.12 -32.36 -11.62
N THR A 36 -1.42 -33.36 -11.08
CA THR A 36 -0.24 -33.15 -10.24
C THR A 36 0.88 -32.48 -11.01
N HIS A 37 1.17 -32.91 -12.24
CA HIS A 37 2.22 -32.32 -13.07
C HIS A 37 1.83 -30.93 -13.55
N THR A 38 0.56 -30.69 -13.91
CA THR A 38 0.08 -29.35 -14.26
C THR A 38 0.30 -28.36 -13.11
N LYS A 39 -0.04 -28.78 -11.88
CA LYS A 39 0.14 -27.96 -10.68
C LYS A 39 1.61 -27.69 -10.35
N LEU A 40 2.48 -28.70 -10.47
CA LEU A 40 3.91 -28.50 -10.19
C LEU A 40 4.58 -27.64 -11.26
N LEU A 41 4.25 -27.84 -12.54
CA LEU A 41 4.75 -26.99 -13.61
C LEU A 41 4.31 -25.53 -13.47
N SER A 42 3.08 -25.28 -13.00
CA SER A 42 2.63 -23.89 -12.76
C SER A 42 3.39 -23.23 -11.62
N GLN A 43 3.66 -23.98 -10.54
CA GLN A 43 4.41 -23.49 -9.38
C GLN A 43 5.89 -23.27 -9.69
N MET A 44 6.49 -24.11 -10.53
CA MET A 44 7.92 -24.10 -10.85
C MET A 44 8.24 -23.41 -12.18
N ILE A 45 7.28 -22.68 -12.76
CA ILE A 45 7.39 -22.14 -14.12
C ILE A 45 8.62 -21.23 -14.33
N GLN A 46 9.10 -20.57 -13.27
CA GLN A 46 10.30 -19.73 -13.29
C GLN A 46 11.61 -20.51 -13.11
N GLU A 47 11.53 -21.75 -12.60
CA GLU A 47 12.68 -22.58 -12.23
C GLU A 47 13.02 -23.60 -13.33
N ILE A 48 12.08 -23.90 -14.23
CA ILE A 48 12.28 -24.83 -15.33
C ILE A 48 13.00 -24.17 -16.53
N PRO A 49 13.67 -24.96 -17.40
CA PRO A 49 14.30 -24.45 -18.62
C PRO A 49 13.33 -23.64 -19.49
N GLU A 50 13.80 -22.50 -20.00
CA GLU A 50 12.95 -21.53 -20.71
C GLU A 50 12.29 -22.10 -21.98
N ASP A 51 12.91 -23.08 -22.64
CA ASP A 51 12.33 -23.78 -23.79
C ASP A 51 11.11 -24.63 -23.40
N ILE A 52 11.12 -25.23 -22.20
CA ILE A 52 9.97 -25.95 -21.64
C ILE A 52 8.95 -24.96 -21.10
N ALA A 53 9.38 -23.90 -20.40
CA ALA A 53 8.48 -22.84 -19.93
C ALA A 53 7.68 -22.23 -21.08
N THR A 54 8.31 -21.99 -22.24
CA THR A 54 7.64 -21.48 -23.45
C THR A 54 6.49 -22.38 -23.89
N LYS A 55 6.72 -23.71 -23.94
CA LYS A 55 5.69 -24.69 -24.32
C LYS A 55 4.58 -24.79 -23.26
N ALA A 56 4.96 -24.76 -21.98
CA ALA A 56 4.03 -24.79 -20.85
C ALA A 56 3.10 -23.57 -20.86
N ILE A 57 3.62 -22.37 -21.15
CA ILE A 57 2.79 -21.17 -21.32
C ILE A 57 1.80 -21.29 -22.46
N GLY A 58 2.23 -21.81 -23.63
CA GLY A 58 1.31 -22.05 -24.74
C GLY A 58 0.17 -23.00 -24.36
N MET A 59 0.49 -24.08 -23.63
CA MET A 59 -0.50 -25.00 -23.07
C MET A 59 -1.46 -24.29 -22.10
N PHE A 60 -0.94 -23.50 -21.15
CA PHE A 60 -1.75 -22.79 -20.16
C PHE A 60 -2.63 -21.72 -20.78
N ALA A 61 -2.10 -20.94 -21.74
CA ALA A 61 -2.87 -19.93 -22.47
C ALA A 61 -4.03 -20.56 -23.24
N ASN A 62 -3.79 -21.68 -23.91
CA ASN A 62 -4.83 -22.45 -24.61
C ASN A 62 -5.88 -23.02 -23.64
N GLU A 63 -5.49 -23.47 -22.44
CA GLU A 63 -6.42 -23.92 -21.39
C GLU A 63 -7.35 -22.78 -20.95
N ILE A 64 -6.81 -21.58 -20.74
CA ILE A 64 -7.60 -20.38 -20.41
C ILE A 64 -8.52 -20.00 -21.57
N GLN A 65 -8.01 -19.98 -22.80
CA GLN A 65 -8.76 -19.63 -24.00
C GLN A 65 -9.96 -20.56 -24.23
N ARG A 66 -9.82 -21.85 -23.95
CA ARG A 66 -10.88 -22.87 -24.07
C ARG A 66 -11.85 -22.90 -22.90
N THR A 67 -11.80 -21.93 -21.99
CA THR A 67 -12.73 -21.88 -20.86
C THR A 67 -14.18 -21.72 -21.36
N ASP A 68 -15.00 -22.72 -21.07
CA ASP A 68 -16.45 -22.66 -21.29
C ASP A 68 -17.10 -21.84 -20.17
N PHE A 69 -17.21 -20.54 -20.40
CA PHE A 69 -17.75 -19.59 -19.42
C PHE A 69 -19.23 -19.80 -19.09
N GLU A 70 -19.99 -20.50 -19.93
CA GLU A 70 -21.39 -20.81 -19.62
C GLU A 70 -21.48 -21.85 -18.50
N LYS A 71 -20.53 -22.78 -18.47
CA LYS A 71 -20.40 -23.77 -17.39
C LYS A 71 -19.57 -23.27 -16.20
N ALA A 72 -18.67 -22.32 -16.44
CA ALA A 72 -17.83 -21.73 -15.40
C ALA A 72 -18.56 -20.66 -14.57
N VAL A 73 -19.86 -20.42 -14.79
CA VAL A 73 -20.66 -19.50 -13.99
C VAL A 73 -21.81 -20.26 -13.34
N SER A 74 -21.89 -20.19 -12.00
CA SER A 74 -22.99 -20.79 -11.24
C SER A 74 -24.33 -20.10 -11.59
N ARG A 75 -25.45 -20.74 -11.23
CA ARG A 75 -26.80 -20.17 -11.37
C ARG A 75 -26.98 -18.82 -10.68
N HIS A 76 -26.11 -18.49 -9.71
CA HIS A 76 -26.12 -17.22 -8.98
C HIS A 76 -25.12 -16.19 -9.55
N GLY A 77 -24.52 -16.46 -10.72
CA GLY A 77 -23.58 -15.55 -11.38
C GLY A 77 -22.14 -15.64 -10.88
N TYR A 78 -21.81 -16.53 -9.94
CA TYR A 78 -20.44 -16.66 -9.43
C TYR A 78 -19.55 -17.55 -10.30
N LEU A 79 -18.29 -17.15 -10.51
CA LEU A 79 -17.30 -17.88 -11.30
C LEU A 79 -16.86 -19.20 -10.63
N LEU A 80 -17.35 -20.35 -11.09
CA LEU A 80 -16.86 -21.68 -10.75
C LEU A 80 -15.58 -21.99 -11.54
N PHE A 81 -14.46 -21.43 -11.08
CA PHE A 81 -13.15 -21.65 -11.67
C PHE A 81 -12.48 -22.89 -11.04
N ASP A 82 -12.06 -23.86 -11.85
CA ASP A 82 -11.44 -25.10 -11.37
C ASP A 82 -9.95 -24.91 -11.06
N ASN A 83 -9.39 -25.83 -10.28
CA ASN A 83 -7.99 -25.74 -9.84
C ASN A 83 -7.01 -25.74 -11.02
N ARG A 84 -7.31 -26.46 -12.10
CA ARG A 84 -6.45 -26.54 -13.28
C ARG A 84 -6.31 -25.18 -13.97
N ARG A 85 -7.41 -24.43 -14.11
CA ARG A 85 -7.37 -23.09 -14.70
C ARG A 85 -6.81 -22.05 -13.73
N VAL A 86 -6.98 -22.23 -12.42
CA VAL A 86 -6.25 -21.43 -11.41
C VAL A 86 -4.75 -21.63 -11.57
N ASP A 87 -4.29 -22.88 -11.65
CA ASP A 87 -2.88 -23.22 -11.85
C ASP A 87 -2.36 -22.64 -13.18
N ALA A 88 -3.13 -22.74 -14.26
CA ALA A 88 -2.78 -22.15 -15.55
C ALA A 88 -2.63 -20.62 -15.50
N LEU A 89 -3.59 -19.95 -14.87
CA LEU A 89 -3.57 -18.51 -14.69
C LEU A 89 -2.37 -18.07 -13.84
N HIS A 90 -2.11 -18.80 -12.75
CA HIS A 90 -0.98 -18.54 -11.86
C HIS A 90 0.37 -18.67 -12.59
N ALA A 91 0.51 -19.70 -13.44
CA ALA A 91 1.71 -19.89 -14.24
C ALA A 91 1.98 -18.69 -15.17
N ILE A 92 0.95 -18.23 -15.88
CA ILE A 92 1.08 -17.07 -16.80
C ILE A 92 1.40 -15.80 -16.03
N ALA A 93 0.75 -15.59 -14.88
CA ALA A 93 0.94 -14.42 -14.02
C ALA A 93 2.35 -14.31 -13.45
N ASN A 94 3.01 -15.44 -13.19
CA ASN A 94 4.34 -15.48 -12.59
C ASN A 94 5.46 -15.35 -13.63
N ILE A 95 5.20 -15.43 -14.93
CA ILE A 95 6.26 -15.17 -15.91
C ILE A 95 6.47 -13.67 -16.09
N GLY A 96 7.67 -13.18 -15.81
CA GLY A 96 8.02 -11.76 -15.93
C GLY A 96 8.06 -11.24 -17.38
N SER A 97 7.96 -9.92 -17.55
CA SER A 97 7.91 -9.28 -18.87
C SER A 97 9.14 -9.54 -19.74
N SER A 98 10.32 -9.70 -19.15
CA SER A 98 11.57 -10.01 -19.85
C SER A 98 11.49 -11.32 -20.65
N PHE A 99 10.76 -12.31 -20.15
CA PHE A 99 10.53 -13.57 -20.85
C PHE A 99 9.74 -13.35 -22.14
N PHE A 100 8.65 -12.58 -22.08
CA PHE A 100 7.80 -12.29 -23.24
C PHE A 100 8.49 -11.42 -24.30
N THR A 101 9.49 -10.62 -23.90
CA THR A 101 10.36 -9.92 -24.85
C THR A 101 11.23 -10.90 -25.65
N LYS A 102 11.68 -12.00 -25.04
CA LYS A 102 12.55 -13.01 -25.66
C LYS A 102 11.77 -14.04 -26.48
N TYR A 103 10.59 -14.43 -26.02
CA TYR A 103 9.81 -15.53 -26.59
C TYR A 103 8.50 -15.05 -27.25
N ALA A 104 8.61 -14.63 -28.50
CA ALA A 104 7.49 -14.07 -29.27
C ALA A 104 6.28 -15.02 -29.41
N GLN A 105 6.51 -16.33 -29.50
CA GLN A 105 5.40 -17.31 -29.59
C GLN A 105 4.60 -17.37 -28.29
N ALA A 106 5.25 -17.51 -27.13
CA ALA A 106 4.56 -17.50 -25.84
C ALA A 106 3.83 -16.18 -25.60
N LYS A 107 4.43 -15.05 -26.03
CA LYS A 107 3.76 -13.74 -26.02
C LYS A 107 2.46 -13.77 -26.85
N LYS A 108 2.51 -14.30 -28.07
CA LYS A 108 1.34 -14.43 -28.95
C LYS A 108 0.27 -15.34 -28.36
N ASP A 109 0.65 -16.47 -27.77
CA ASP A 109 -0.30 -17.40 -27.15
C ASP A 109 -1.08 -16.72 -26.00
N VAL A 110 -0.40 -15.93 -25.16
CA VAL A 110 -1.05 -15.14 -24.10
C VAL A 110 -1.92 -14.03 -24.68
N GLN A 111 -1.49 -13.36 -25.76
CA GLN A 111 -2.31 -12.37 -26.48
C GLN A 111 -3.62 -12.97 -27.00
N ASP A 112 -3.56 -14.16 -27.60
CA ASP A 112 -4.73 -14.87 -28.12
C ASP A 112 -5.69 -15.32 -26.99
N ALA A 113 -5.19 -15.46 -25.76
CA ALA A 113 -5.97 -15.75 -24.56
C ALA A 113 -6.55 -14.49 -23.86
N MET A 114 -6.13 -13.27 -24.24
CA MET A 114 -6.57 -12.02 -23.58
C MET A 114 -8.10 -11.84 -23.49
N PRO A 115 -8.91 -12.16 -24.51
CA PRO A 115 -10.37 -12.04 -24.39
C PRO A 115 -10.96 -12.93 -23.29
N ALA A 116 -10.40 -14.13 -23.09
CA ALA A 116 -10.82 -15.02 -22.01
C ALA A 116 -10.35 -14.50 -20.64
N LEU A 117 -9.11 -14.01 -20.54
CA LEU A 117 -8.60 -13.35 -19.34
C LEU A 117 -9.46 -12.14 -18.95
N GLU A 118 -9.85 -11.30 -19.90
CA GLU A 118 -10.74 -10.17 -19.66
C GLU A 118 -12.09 -10.63 -19.09
N LYS A 119 -12.68 -11.67 -19.68
CA LYS A 119 -13.96 -12.20 -19.21
C LYS A 119 -13.85 -12.75 -17.79
N LEU A 120 -12.73 -13.39 -17.44
CA LEU A 120 -12.44 -13.82 -16.07
C LEU A 120 -12.32 -12.63 -15.11
N LEU A 121 -11.57 -11.60 -15.50
CA LEU A 121 -11.39 -10.40 -14.70
C LEU A 121 -12.75 -9.76 -14.36
N ARG A 122 -13.61 -9.56 -15.37
CA ARG A 122 -14.94 -8.99 -15.18
C ARG A 122 -15.82 -9.84 -14.26
N LEU A 123 -15.88 -11.15 -14.50
CA LEU A 123 -16.69 -12.06 -13.69
C LEU A 123 -16.20 -12.17 -12.24
N ALA A 124 -14.90 -11.98 -12.01
CA ALA A 124 -14.32 -11.97 -10.67
C ALA A 124 -14.54 -10.62 -9.95
N LEU A 125 -14.45 -9.49 -10.66
CA LEU A 125 -14.63 -8.15 -10.10
C LEU A 125 -16.09 -7.84 -9.76
N ASP A 126 -17.06 -8.26 -10.59
CA ASP A 126 -18.48 -7.98 -10.38
C ASP A 126 -19.01 -8.31 -8.95
N PRO A 127 -18.76 -9.51 -8.39
CA PRO A 127 -19.18 -9.82 -7.02
C PRO A 127 -18.31 -9.18 -5.93
N LEU A 128 -17.06 -8.84 -6.23
CA LEU A 128 -16.12 -8.16 -5.32
C LEU A 128 -16.52 -6.70 -5.10
N MET A 129 -16.86 -5.98 -6.18
CA MET A 129 -17.36 -4.60 -6.11
C MET A 129 -18.70 -4.49 -5.37
N LYS A 130 -19.47 -5.57 -5.30
CA LYS A 130 -20.69 -5.65 -4.50
C LYS A 130 -20.45 -6.11 -3.06
N ASN A 131 -19.21 -6.46 -2.70
CA ASN A 131 -18.80 -7.09 -1.45
C ASN A 131 -19.78 -8.20 -0.98
N SER A 132 -20.21 -9.03 -1.93
CA SER A 132 -21.28 -10.02 -1.72
C SER A 132 -20.77 -11.42 -1.34
N LEU A 133 -19.45 -11.58 -1.26
CA LEU A 133 -18.79 -12.88 -1.11
C LEU A 133 -18.36 -13.12 0.35
N ARG A 134 -18.46 -14.37 0.79
CA ARG A 134 -17.84 -14.82 2.05
C ARG A 134 -16.30 -14.75 1.95
N PRO A 135 -15.56 -14.55 3.07
CA PRO A 135 -14.12 -14.31 3.05
C PRO A 135 -13.30 -15.31 2.23
N ARG A 136 -13.48 -16.63 2.44
CA ARG A 136 -12.75 -17.66 1.66
C ARG A 136 -12.97 -17.53 0.15
N ARG A 137 -14.18 -17.19 -0.27
CA ARG A 137 -14.52 -17.05 -1.69
C ARG A 137 -14.03 -15.72 -2.26
N ARG A 138 -14.08 -14.67 -1.45
CA ARG A 138 -13.56 -13.35 -1.78
C ARG A 138 -12.05 -13.41 -2.03
N LEU A 139 -11.29 -14.05 -1.15
CA LEU A 139 -9.86 -14.32 -1.34
C LEU A 139 -9.57 -15.10 -2.63
N GLN A 140 -10.37 -16.12 -2.96
CA GLN A 140 -10.22 -16.84 -4.24
C GLN A 140 -10.42 -15.92 -5.45
N MET A 141 -11.45 -15.08 -5.43
CA MET A 141 -11.69 -14.12 -6.53
C MET A 141 -10.58 -13.07 -6.60
N LEU A 142 -10.08 -12.58 -5.47
CA LEU A 142 -8.96 -11.63 -5.42
C LEU A 142 -7.68 -12.23 -6.01
N ASN A 143 -7.37 -13.50 -5.73
CA ASN A 143 -6.24 -14.18 -6.37
C ASN A 143 -6.40 -14.29 -7.89
N ILE A 144 -7.61 -14.58 -8.38
CA ILE A 144 -7.90 -14.58 -9.83
C ILE A 144 -7.68 -13.18 -10.41
N VAL A 145 -8.22 -12.14 -9.78
CA VAL A 145 -8.04 -10.74 -10.24
C VAL A 145 -6.57 -10.38 -10.28
N ARG A 146 -5.81 -10.67 -9.21
CA ARG A 146 -4.36 -10.45 -9.14
C ARG A 146 -3.65 -11.12 -10.29
N ASP A 147 -3.87 -12.41 -10.49
CA ASP A 147 -3.12 -13.19 -11.48
C ASP A 147 -3.52 -12.79 -12.92
N VAL A 148 -4.78 -12.42 -13.17
CA VAL A 148 -5.19 -11.85 -14.46
C VAL A 148 -4.53 -10.50 -14.70
N VAL A 149 -4.56 -9.58 -13.73
CA VAL A 149 -3.91 -8.26 -13.85
C VAL A 149 -2.41 -8.42 -14.10
N SER A 150 -1.74 -9.31 -13.38
CA SER A 150 -0.33 -9.62 -13.61
C SER A 150 -0.08 -10.18 -15.01
N SER A 151 -0.90 -11.14 -15.47
CA SER A 151 -0.80 -11.72 -16.80
C SER A 151 -0.90 -10.66 -17.91
N PHE A 152 -1.83 -9.71 -17.78
CA PHE A 152 -1.92 -8.57 -18.69
C PHE A 152 -0.71 -7.65 -18.55
N ARG A 153 -0.22 -7.37 -17.34
CA ARG A 153 0.92 -6.49 -17.11
C ARG A 153 2.24 -7.06 -17.62
N ASN A 154 2.39 -8.37 -17.75
CA ASN A 154 3.63 -8.98 -18.23
C ASN A 154 3.77 -8.90 -19.76
N VAL A 155 2.70 -8.50 -20.48
CA VAL A 155 2.67 -8.33 -21.94
C VAL A 155 2.32 -6.88 -22.27
N ASP A 156 3.13 -6.20 -23.09
CA ASP A 156 2.94 -4.76 -23.36
C ASP A 156 1.57 -4.42 -23.94
N GLU A 157 1.06 -5.24 -24.86
CA GLU A 157 -0.28 -5.09 -25.43
C GLU A 157 -1.36 -5.30 -24.36
N GLY A 158 -1.08 -6.13 -23.35
CA GLY A 158 -1.97 -6.37 -22.23
C GLY A 158 -2.07 -5.18 -21.27
N LYS A 159 -0.96 -4.50 -21.00
CA LYS A 159 -0.96 -3.22 -20.26
C LYS A 159 -1.84 -2.19 -20.96
N ALA A 160 -1.62 -2.01 -22.27
CA ALA A 160 -2.41 -1.10 -23.09
C ALA A 160 -3.89 -1.52 -23.13
N TYR A 161 -4.18 -2.82 -23.14
CA TYR A 161 -5.54 -3.34 -23.11
C TYR A 161 -6.28 -2.94 -21.83
N LEU A 162 -5.64 -3.15 -20.66
CA LEU A 162 -6.20 -2.74 -19.37
C LEU A 162 -6.45 -1.24 -19.32
N GLY A 163 -5.50 -0.45 -19.85
CA GLY A 163 -5.57 0.99 -19.87
C GLY A 163 -6.75 1.53 -20.69
N ARG A 164 -6.88 1.10 -21.95
CA ARG A 164 -7.96 1.54 -22.85
C ARG A 164 -9.37 1.21 -22.35
N ARG A 165 -9.50 0.16 -21.54
CA ARG A 165 -10.77 -0.28 -20.94
C ARG A 165 -11.04 0.33 -19.57
N ASN A 166 -10.14 1.19 -19.08
CA ASN A 166 -10.21 1.84 -17.76
C ASN A 166 -10.33 0.84 -16.59
N TYR A 167 -9.63 -0.31 -16.66
CA TYR A 167 -9.72 -1.33 -15.60
C TYR A 167 -9.17 -0.89 -14.23
N TRP A 168 -8.48 0.25 -14.15
CA TRP A 168 -8.14 0.87 -12.86
C TRP A 168 -9.40 1.26 -12.07
N LEU A 169 -10.51 1.64 -12.71
CA LEU A 169 -11.75 2.05 -12.01
C LEU A 169 -12.34 0.90 -11.17
N PRO A 170 -12.71 -0.27 -11.73
CA PRO A 170 -13.29 -1.35 -10.93
C PRO A 170 -12.32 -1.91 -9.88
N LEU A 171 -11.00 -1.78 -10.09
CA LEU A 171 -10.00 -2.11 -9.08
C LEU A 171 -10.00 -1.11 -7.90
N ILE A 172 -10.14 0.19 -8.17
CA ILE A 172 -10.36 1.22 -7.16
C ILE A 172 -11.67 0.94 -6.40
N SER A 173 -12.78 0.69 -7.10
CA SER A 173 -14.07 0.43 -6.45
C SER A 173 -14.00 -0.82 -5.57
N THR A 174 -13.31 -1.87 -6.01
CA THR A 174 -13.08 -3.08 -5.21
C THR A 174 -12.25 -2.78 -3.96
N TRP A 175 -11.18 -1.99 -4.10
CA TRP A 175 -10.36 -1.56 -2.97
C TRP A 175 -11.16 -0.75 -1.95
N LEU A 176 -12.08 0.12 -2.36
CA LEU A 176 -12.93 0.91 -1.47
C LEU A 176 -14.03 0.09 -0.79
N THR A 177 -14.63 -0.87 -1.50
CA THR A 177 -15.81 -1.59 -1.04
C THR A 177 -15.47 -2.72 -0.04
N VAL A 178 -14.33 -3.38 -0.21
CA VAL A 178 -13.93 -4.51 0.66
C VAL A 178 -13.24 -3.98 1.92
N VAL A 179 -14.04 -3.62 2.94
CA VAL A 179 -13.55 -3.06 4.20
C VAL A 179 -13.20 -4.14 5.24
N ASP A 180 -14.07 -5.14 5.38
CA ASP A 180 -13.93 -6.27 6.32
C ASP A 180 -13.11 -7.40 5.70
N SER A 181 -11.82 -7.14 5.48
CA SER A 181 -10.86 -8.08 4.89
C SER A 181 -9.87 -8.65 5.92
N GLY A 182 -9.39 -9.87 5.65
CA GLY A 182 -8.24 -10.44 6.34
C GLY A 182 -6.91 -9.93 5.78
N THR A 183 -5.81 -10.20 6.47
CA THR A 183 -4.46 -9.74 6.12
C THR A 183 -4.04 -10.12 4.70
N GLU A 184 -4.29 -11.36 4.27
CA GLU A 184 -3.96 -11.81 2.91
C GLU A 184 -4.77 -11.06 1.84
N GLU A 185 -6.05 -10.78 2.11
CA GLU A 185 -6.89 -10.02 1.19
C GLU A 185 -6.40 -8.57 1.08
N ASP A 186 -5.97 -7.98 2.19
CA ASP A 186 -5.44 -6.61 2.22
C ASP A 186 -4.17 -6.46 1.39
N VAL A 187 -3.25 -7.43 1.42
CA VAL A 187 -2.06 -7.43 0.56
C VAL A 187 -2.46 -7.40 -0.91
N ILE A 188 -3.39 -8.26 -1.31
CA ILE A 188 -3.85 -8.32 -2.70
C ILE A 188 -4.55 -7.01 -3.09
N LEU A 189 -5.47 -6.52 -2.25
CA LEU A 189 -6.21 -5.29 -2.52
C LEU A 189 -5.26 -4.09 -2.65
N SER A 190 -4.33 -3.90 -1.71
CA SER A 190 -3.35 -2.82 -1.76
C SER A 190 -2.43 -2.94 -2.98
N GLY A 191 -1.96 -4.15 -3.30
CA GLY A 191 -1.18 -4.40 -4.52
C GLY A 191 -1.94 -4.11 -5.81
N LEU A 192 -3.24 -4.44 -5.85
CA LEU A 192 -4.12 -4.12 -6.99
C LEU A 192 -4.33 -2.62 -7.15
N LEU A 193 -4.44 -1.85 -6.06
CA LEU A 193 -4.57 -0.39 -6.17
C LEU A 193 -3.27 0.26 -6.67
N VAL A 194 -2.11 -0.21 -6.22
CA VAL A 194 -0.81 0.22 -6.76
C VAL A 194 -0.71 -0.12 -8.25
N ALA A 195 -1.17 -1.31 -8.66
CA ALA A 195 -1.23 -1.68 -10.07
C ALA A 195 -2.20 -0.78 -10.86
N SER A 196 -3.33 -0.38 -10.28
CA SER A 196 -4.27 0.58 -10.90
C SER A 196 -3.63 1.94 -11.17
N ASP A 197 -2.84 2.47 -10.24
CA ASP A 197 -2.10 3.72 -10.44
C ASP A 197 -1.11 3.60 -11.61
N ALA A 198 -0.35 2.50 -11.65
CA ALA A 198 0.57 2.25 -12.75
C ALA A 198 -0.14 2.18 -14.12
N ILE A 199 -1.24 1.42 -14.23
CA ILE A 199 -2.04 1.34 -15.46
C ILE A 199 -2.60 2.72 -15.85
N PHE A 200 -3.08 3.49 -14.87
CA PHE A 200 -3.62 4.82 -15.11
C PHE A 200 -2.54 5.79 -15.61
N ARG A 201 -1.36 5.81 -15.00
CA ARG A 201 -0.24 6.68 -15.41
C ARG A 201 0.30 6.31 -16.77
N ASP A 202 0.39 5.02 -17.09
CA ASP A 202 0.81 4.56 -18.41
C ASP A 202 -0.16 5.05 -19.51
N GLU A 203 -1.47 5.03 -19.24
CA GLU A 203 -2.49 5.46 -20.20
C GLU A 203 -2.69 6.98 -20.29
N LYS A 204 -2.67 7.69 -19.16
CA LYS A 204 -2.94 9.14 -19.10
C LYS A 204 -1.68 10.00 -19.12
N GLY A 205 -0.51 9.40 -18.99
CA GLY A 205 0.76 10.09 -18.83
C GLY A 205 0.79 10.99 -17.59
N SER A 206 1.72 11.95 -17.59
CA SER A 206 1.95 12.88 -16.48
C SER A 206 0.82 13.89 -16.23
N LYS A 207 -0.20 13.95 -17.09
CA LYS A 207 -1.33 14.89 -16.98
C LYS A 207 -2.49 14.34 -16.14
N GLY A 208 -2.59 13.02 -16.00
CA GLY A 208 -3.64 12.40 -15.21
C GLY A 208 -3.35 12.49 -13.71
N ILE A 209 -4.35 12.84 -12.90
CA ILE A 209 -4.24 12.80 -11.43
C ILE A 209 -5.01 11.58 -10.93
N PHE A 210 -4.31 10.50 -10.58
CA PHE A 210 -4.92 9.24 -10.13
C PHE A 210 -5.89 9.45 -8.95
N LEU A 211 -5.52 10.35 -8.04
CA LEU A 211 -6.32 10.68 -6.87
C LEU A 211 -7.73 11.17 -7.21
N THR A 212 -7.91 11.92 -8.31
CA THR A 212 -9.23 12.36 -8.76
C THR A 212 -10.17 11.19 -9.05
N GLN A 213 -9.61 10.09 -9.56
CA GLN A 213 -10.37 8.88 -9.86
C GLN A 213 -10.75 8.15 -8.57
N VAL A 214 -9.84 8.09 -7.60
CA VAL A 214 -10.13 7.52 -6.26
C VAL A 214 -11.28 8.27 -5.58
N PHE A 215 -11.30 9.60 -5.66
CA PHE A 215 -12.41 10.41 -5.16
C PHE A 215 -13.71 10.24 -5.95
N ALA A 216 -13.64 10.04 -7.26
CA ALA A 216 -14.81 9.80 -8.09
C ALA A 216 -15.50 8.49 -7.67
N GLU A 217 -14.72 7.43 -7.40
CA GLU A 217 -15.19 6.10 -7.02
C GLU A 217 -15.58 5.96 -5.54
N ALA A 218 -15.10 6.84 -4.67
CA ALA A 218 -15.52 6.85 -3.26
C ALA A 218 -17.03 7.10 -3.11
N SER A 219 -17.61 6.47 -2.08
CA SER A 219 -19.04 6.51 -1.73
C SER A 219 -19.69 7.89 -1.89
N GLU A 220 -20.98 7.91 -2.23
CA GLU A 220 -21.75 9.16 -2.36
C GLU A 220 -21.60 10.07 -1.13
N GLY A 221 -21.50 11.37 -1.36
CA GLY A 221 -21.29 12.36 -0.32
C GLY A 221 -20.39 13.51 -0.77
N ASP A 222 -20.22 14.48 0.12
CA ASP A 222 -19.29 15.58 -0.10
C ASP A 222 -17.82 15.11 -0.09
N THR A 223 -16.92 15.98 -0.56
CA THR A 223 -15.49 15.70 -0.63
C THR A 223 -14.90 15.30 0.73
N ARG A 224 -15.42 15.84 1.84
CA ARG A 224 -14.93 15.54 3.18
C ARG A 224 -15.28 14.10 3.58
N THR A 225 -16.51 13.69 3.32
CA THR A 225 -17.00 12.33 3.61
C THR A 225 -16.24 11.31 2.78
N LYS A 226 -16.03 11.59 1.50
CA LYS A 226 -15.21 10.78 0.60
C LYS A 226 -13.78 10.62 1.10
N ALA A 227 -13.15 11.72 1.49
CA ALA A 227 -11.79 11.69 2.04
C ALA A 227 -11.70 10.83 3.31
N LYS A 228 -12.66 10.96 4.23
CA LYS A 228 -12.73 10.13 5.44
C LYS A 228 -12.91 8.65 5.12
N HIS A 229 -13.73 8.31 4.13
CA HIS A 229 -13.89 6.92 3.71
C HIS A 229 -12.58 6.36 3.14
N ILE A 230 -11.95 7.06 2.20
CA ILE A 230 -10.68 6.66 1.56
C ILE A 230 -9.59 6.43 2.62
N VAL A 231 -9.38 7.40 3.49
CA VAL A 231 -8.36 7.31 4.55
C VAL A 231 -8.73 6.26 5.58
N GLY A 232 -10.01 6.13 5.94
CA GLY A 232 -10.50 5.11 6.85
C GLY A 232 -10.21 3.69 6.35
N VAL A 233 -10.41 3.43 5.05
CA VAL A 233 -10.06 2.15 4.41
C VAL A 233 -8.54 1.92 4.48
N ALA A 234 -7.73 2.89 4.08
CA ALA A 234 -6.27 2.78 4.11
C ALA A 234 -5.72 2.48 5.52
N LEU A 235 -6.14 3.27 6.51
CA LEU A 235 -5.74 3.09 7.91
C LEU A 235 -6.26 1.77 8.50
N GLY A 236 -7.47 1.34 8.13
CA GLY A 236 -8.01 0.06 8.56
C GLY A 236 -7.12 -1.12 8.14
N ARG A 237 -6.56 -1.08 6.92
CA ARG A 237 -5.62 -2.09 6.42
C ARG A 237 -4.27 -2.02 7.09
N ILE A 238 -3.73 -0.80 7.29
CA ILE A 238 -2.48 -0.59 8.02
C ILE A 238 -2.57 -1.16 9.43
N ARG A 239 -3.64 -0.86 10.18
CA ARG A 239 -3.87 -1.40 11.53
C ARG A 239 -3.85 -2.93 11.59
N ARG A 240 -4.45 -3.59 10.60
CA ARG A 240 -4.43 -5.06 10.52
C ARG A 240 -3.04 -5.59 10.19
N ALA A 241 -2.34 -4.97 9.24
CA ALA A 241 -0.96 -5.32 8.91
C ALA A 241 0.00 -5.12 10.11
N MET A 242 -0.22 -4.08 10.92
CA MET A 242 0.58 -3.78 12.10
C MET A 242 0.60 -4.90 13.13
N SER A 243 -0.50 -5.65 13.27
CA SER A 243 -0.55 -6.79 14.19
C SER A 243 0.47 -7.88 13.85
N VAL A 244 0.75 -8.10 12.56
CA VAL A 244 1.78 -9.04 12.10
C VAL A 244 3.16 -8.43 12.24
N PHE A 245 3.31 -7.18 11.77
CA PHE A 245 4.58 -6.46 11.78
C PHE A 245 5.18 -6.32 13.18
N THR A 246 4.36 -6.00 14.18
CA THR A 246 4.80 -5.84 15.57
C THR A 246 5.39 -7.13 16.14
N VAL A 247 4.85 -8.28 15.75
CA VAL A 247 5.24 -9.59 16.30
C VAL A 247 6.48 -10.16 15.59
N SER A 248 6.51 -10.11 14.25
CA SER A 248 7.56 -10.78 13.47
C SER A 248 8.62 -9.83 12.91
N GLY A 249 8.36 -8.52 12.93
CA GLY A 249 9.14 -7.53 12.19
C GLY A 249 9.04 -7.68 10.66
N ASP A 250 8.20 -8.57 10.12
CA ASP A 250 8.02 -8.75 8.67
C ASP A 250 7.11 -7.64 8.11
N ASP A 251 7.69 -6.77 7.29
CA ASP A 251 7.00 -5.64 6.68
C ASP A 251 6.42 -5.94 5.30
N SER A 252 6.55 -7.16 4.77
CA SER A 252 6.02 -7.53 3.45
C SER A 252 4.53 -7.21 3.28
N ILE A 253 3.75 -7.44 4.33
CA ILE A 253 2.30 -7.16 4.37
C ILE A 253 2.02 -5.66 4.50
N LEU A 254 2.79 -4.98 5.35
CA LEU A 254 2.61 -3.56 5.66
C LEU A 254 3.02 -2.67 4.48
N SER A 255 4.09 -3.06 3.78
CA SER A 255 4.71 -2.33 2.67
C SER A 255 3.71 -1.94 1.59
N SER A 256 2.87 -2.87 1.11
CA SER A 256 1.85 -2.53 0.11
C SER A 256 0.82 -1.52 0.61
N SER A 257 0.42 -1.60 1.89
CA SER A 257 -0.57 -0.69 2.47
C SER A 257 0.01 0.71 2.76
N LEU A 258 1.29 0.78 3.15
CA LEU A 258 2.02 2.05 3.26
C LEU A 258 2.22 2.71 1.90
N HIS A 259 2.54 1.93 0.87
CA HIS A 259 2.66 2.46 -0.48
C HIS A 259 1.34 3.07 -0.95
N VAL A 260 0.19 2.45 -0.68
CA VAL A 260 -1.12 3.06 -0.95
C VAL A 260 -1.27 4.41 -0.23
N LEU A 261 -0.93 4.50 1.06
CA LEU A 261 -1.01 5.76 1.79
C LEU A 261 -0.04 6.81 1.22
N MET A 262 1.13 6.41 0.76
CA MET A 262 2.08 7.28 0.07
C MET A 262 1.50 7.78 -1.26
N LEU A 263 0.94 6.91 -2.10
CA LEU A 263 0.27 7.26 -3.37
C LEU A 263 -0.85 8.28 -3.17
N LEU A 264 -1.65 8.11 -2.12
CA LEU A 264 -2.72 9.05 -1.77
C LEU A 264 -2.20 10.42 -1.29
N ASN A 265 -0.92 10.51 -0.94
CA ASN A 265 -0.23 11.70 -0.47
C ASN A 265 0.85 12.22 -1.43
N GLU A 266 1.01 11.62 -2.62
CA GLU A 266 1.98 12.06 -3.64
C GLU A 266 1.55 13.41 -4.24
N THR A 267 2.30 14.46 -3.94
CA THR A 267 2.10 15.80 -4.52
C THR A 267 3.45 16.45 -4.84
N THR A 268 3.51 17.27 -5.89
CA THR A 268 4.60 18.23 -6.09
C THR A 268 4.39 19.43 -5.16
N ASP A 269 5.48 20.07 -4.71
CA ASP A 269 5.43 21.14 -3.70
C ASP A 269 4.67 22.40 -4.19
N ASP A 270 4.46 22.52 -5.51
CA ASP A 270 3.89 23.70 -6.14
C ASP A 270 2.36 23.73 -6.24
N ASN A 271 1.64 22.63 -5.95
CA ASN A 271 0.19 22.55 -6.18
C ASN A 271 -0.54 21.61 -5.21
N ILE A 272 -0.72 22.04 -3.95
CA ILE A 272 -1.65 21.33 -3.05
C ILE A 272 -3.09 21.60 -3.51
N THR A 273 -3.78 20.57 -3.97
CA THR A 273 -5.19 20.67 -4.39
C THR A 273 -6.15 20.62 -3.20
N ALA A 274 -7.39 21.09 -3.40
CA ALA A 274 -8.44 21.00 -2.38
C ALA A 274 -8.74 19.55 -1.94
N LEU A 275 -8.56 18.57 -2.83
CA LEU A 275 -8.76 17.14 -2.52
C LEU A 275 -7.71 16.62 -1.54
N GLU A 276 -6.44 16.95 -1.77
CA GLU A 276 -5.31 16.54 -0.92
C GLU A 276 -5.43 17.14 0.48
N TYR A 277 -5.83 18.41 0.58
CA TYR A 277 -6.11 19.03 1.88
C TYR A 277 -7.16 18.23 2.67
N LYS A 278 -8.22 17.74 2.00
CA LYS A 278 -9.26 16.93 2.66
C LYS A 278 -8.78 15.55 3.09
N LEU A 279 -7.90 14.89 2.32
CA LEU A 279 -7.28 13.63 2.76
C LEU A 279 -6.41 13.84 3.99
N ARG A 280 -5.65 14.92 4.02
CA ARG A 280 -4.82 15.26 5.16
C ARG A 280 -5.69 15.56 6.39
N ASP A 281 -6.72 16.40 6.27
CA ASP A 281 -7.69 16.61 7.36
C ASP A 281 -8.27 15.27 7.88
N ALA A 282 -8.64 14.38 6.96
CA ALA A 282 -9.18 13.06 7.30
C ALA A 282 -8.16 12.17 8.03
N LEU A 283 -6.87 12.23 7.68
CA LEU A 283 -5.81 11.50 8.36
C LEU A 283 -5.66 11.93 9.83
N VAL A 284 -5.76 13.23 10.11
CA VAL A 284 -5.78 13.75 11.49
C VAL A 284 -7.05 13.29 12.21
N ASP A 285 -8.22 13.51 11.60
CA ASP A 285 -9.53 13.17 12.18
C ASP A 285 -9.65 11.68 12.54
N LEU A 286 -8.91 10.80 11.85
CA LEU A 286 -8.95 9.33 12.02
C LEU A 286 -7.76 8.76 12.80
N ASN A 287 -7.03 9.60 13.54
CA ASN A 287 -5.83 9.25 14.32
C ASN A 287 -4.70 8.63 13.49
N GLY A 288 -4.64 8.88 12.18
CA GLY A 288 -3.60 8.33 11.31
C GLY A 288 -2.18 8.75 11.71
N VAL A 289 -2.03 9.91 12.35
CA VAL A 289 -0.74 10.38 12.88
C VAL A 289 -0.22 9.45 13.98
N HIS A 290 -1.11 8.92 14.82
CA HIS A 290 -0.74 7.94 15.86
C HIS A 290 -0.25 6.65 15.23
N GLU A 291 -0.93 6.15 14.20
CA GLU A 291 -0.51 4.96 13.45
C GLU A 291 0.89 5.15 12.85
N MET A 292 1.19 6.32 12.27
CA MET A 292 2.52 6.60 11.72
C MET A 292 3.60 6.61 12.80
N ALA A 293 3.30 7.12 14.00
CA ALA A 293 4.22 7.09 15.13
C ALA A 293 4.51 5.66 15.58
N GLU A 294 3.49 4.81 15.64
CA GLU A 294 3.62 3.39 16.00
C GLU A 294 4.43 2.60 14.96
N ILE A 295 4.17 2.82 13.68
CA ILE A 295 4.95 2.23 12.57
C ILE A 295 6.41 2.65 12.65
N LEU A 296 6.71 3.93 12.87
CA LEU A 296 8.09 4.40 13.02
C LEU A 296 8.78 3.76 14.23
N HIS A 297 8.10 3.70 15.38
CA HIS A 297 8.68 3.11 16.58
C HIS A 297 9.03 1.64 16.36
N THR A 298 8.07 0.86 15.86
CA THR A 298 8.21 -0.57 15.57
C THR A 298 9.25 -0.83 14.48
N GLY A 299 9.26 0.01 13.44
CA GLY A 299 10.23 -0.08 12.35
C GLY A 299 11.66 0.21 12.80
N LEU A 300 11.86 1.16 13.71
CA LEU A 300 13.16 1.42 14.32
C LEU A 300 13.62 0.25 15.20
N GLU A 301 12.71 -0.32 16.01
CA GLU A 301 13.00 -1.48 16.86
C GLU A 301 13.47 -2.69 16.04
N HIS A 302 12.80 -2.97 14.92
CA HIS A 302 13.13 -4.08 14.03
C HIS A 302 14.15 -3.74 12.94
N SER A 303 14.72 -2.53 12.94
CA SER A 303 15.67 -2.06 11.90
C SER A 303 15.14 -2.20 10.46
N ARG A 304 13.84 -1.91 10.26
CA ARG A 304 13.15 -2.01 8.96
C ARG A 304 13.18 -0.68 8.22
N TRP A 305 14.36 -0.33 7.71
CA TRP A 305 14.65 1.00 7.18
C TRP A 305 13.83 1.43 5.97
N VAL A 306 13.39 0.49 5.12
CA VAL A 306 12.47 0.79 4.02
C VAL A 306 11.13 1.29 4.56
N THR A 307 10.55 0.56 5.51
CA THR A 307 9.30 0.94 6.19
C THR A 307 9.44 2.25 6.95
N VAL A 308 10.54 2.44 7.69
CA VAL A 308 10.84 3.72 8.37
C VAL A 308 10.89 4.85 7.35
N SER A 309 11.60 4.64 6.24
CA SER A 309 11.79 5.66 5.21
C SER A 309 10.46 6.07 4.54
N THR A 310 9.64 5.09 4.15
CA THR A 310 8.32 5.35 3.57
C THR A 310 7.42 6.10 4.55
N THR A 311 7.46 5.71 5.83
CA THR A 311 6.64 6.33 6.87
C THR A 311 7.07 7.78 7.15
N LEU A 312 8.37 8.06 7.15
CA LEU A 312 8.90 9.43 7.24
C LEU A 312 8.43 10.31 6.07
N GLY A 313 8.40 9.75 4.84
CA GLY A 313 7.86 10.43 3.67
C GLY A 313 6.38 10.81 3.84
N ILE A 314 5.57 9.89 4.35
CA ILE A 314 4.13 10.14 4.64
C ILE A 314 3.98 11.23 5.71
N VAL A 315 4.73 11.12 6.81
CA VAL A 315 4.76 12.10 7.91
C VAL A 315 5.12 13.48 7.37
N TYR A 316 6.25 13.62 6.69
CA TYR A 316 6.69 14.89 6.10
C TYR A 316 5.61 15.53 5.22
N ARG A 317 5.06 14.77 4.26
CA ARG A 317 4.01 15.25 3.35
C ARG A 317 2.75 15.70 4.08
N HIS A 318 2.43 15.07 5.19
CA HIS A 318 1.26 15.40 5.99
C HIS A 318 1.46 16.68 6.81
N PHE A 319 2.65 16.85 7.41
CA PHE A 319 2.93 17.96 8.33
C PHE A 319 3.25 19.29 7.66
N CYS A 320 3.88 19.27 6.49
CA CYS A 320 4.19 20.51 5.76
C CYS A 320 2.95 21.24 5.23
N ALA A 321 1.80 20.55 5.17
CA ALA A 321 0.56 21.09 4.61
C ALA A 321 -0.49 21.55 5.64
N ILE A 322 -0.44 21.00 6.86
CA ILE A 322 -1.37 21.34 7.96
C ILE A 322 -0.55 21.80 9.17
N ALA A 323 0.17 22.91 9.00
CA ALA A 323 0.86 23.57 10.09
C ALA A 323 -0.17 24.21 11.04
N SER A 324 -0.62 23.45 12.04
CA SER A 324 -1.46 23.95 13.14
C SER A 324 -0.85 23.62 14.50
N SER A 325 -1.02 24.51 15.47
CA SER A 325 -0.53 24.31 16.84
C SER A 325 -1.15 23.09 17.52
N THR A 326 -2.39 22.73 17.16
CA THR A 326 -3.09 21.54 17.66
C THR A 326 -2.45 20.26 17.12
N THR A 327 -2.21 20.21 15.81
CA THR A 327 -1.57 19.07 15.12
C THR A 327 -0.17 18.84 15.69
N ILE A 328 0.61 19.91 15.83
CA ILE A 328 1.92 19.93 16.48
C ILE A 328 1.90 19.38 17.90
N LYS A 329 0.97 19.86 18.74
CA LYS A 329 0.86 19.42 20.13
C LYS A 329 0.52 17.94 20.19
N HIS A 330 -0.39 17.49 19.34
CA HIS A 330 -0.76 16.09 19.25
C HIS A 330 0.44 15.21 18.86
N SER A 331 1.22 15.60 17.84
CA SER A 331 2.44 14.90 17.43
C SER A 331 3.48 14.77 18.54
N LEU A 332 3.62 15.80 19.38
CA LEU A 332 4.49 15.76 20.56
C LEU A 332 3.96 14.83 21.65
N ASP A 333 2.64 14.82 21.86
CA ASP A 333 2.00 14.04 22.92
C ASP A 333 2.00 12.53 22.59
N ILE A 334 1.89 12.16 21.31
CA ILE A 334 1.95 10.75 20.86
C ILE A 334 3.38 10.26 20.60
N GLY A 335 4.41 11.07 20.85
CA GLY A 335 5.82 10.68 20.70
C GLY A 335 6.34 10.65 19.26
N LEU A 336 5.57 11.11 18.28
CA LEU A 336 5.99 11.13 16.86
C LEU A 336 7.28 11.93 16.66
N VAL A 337 7.38 13.11 17.28
CA VAL A 337 8.60 13.94 17.19
C VAL A 337 9.81 13.14 17.65
N LYS A 338 9.71 12.44 18.79
CA LYS A 338 10.79 11.60 19.30
C LYS A 338 11.17 10.50 18.30
N ALA A 339 10.20 9.82 17.69
CA ALA A 339 10.46 8.80 16.69
C ALA A 339 11.19 9.36 15.46
N VAL A 340 10.85 10.58 15.01
CA VAL A 340 11.57 11.28 13.93
C VAL A 340 13.01 11.62 14.35
N LEU A 341 13.22 12.11 15.57
CA LEU A 341 14.56 12.40 16.12
C LEU A 341 15.41 11.12 16.23
N ASP A 342 14.80 10.00 16.63
CA ASP A 342 15.50 8.73 16.76
C ASP A 342 15.87 8.17 15.38
N ALA A 343 14.97 8.28 14.39
CA ALA A 343 15.28 7.94 13.01
C ALA A 343 16.42 8.80 12.42
N SER A 344 16.50 10.09 12.76
CA SER A 344 17.58 10.95 12.26
C SER A 344 18.96 10.58 12.80
N LYS A 345 19.05 9.90 13.96
CA LYS A 345 20.33 9.37 14.47
C LYS A 345 20.85 8.22 13.63
N ALA A 346 19.96 7.51 12.93
CA ALA A 346 20.28 6.43 12.01
C ALA A 346 20.22 6.89 10.54
N ALA A 347 20.53 8.17 10.27
CA ALA A 347 20.38 8.76 8.94
C ALA A 347 21.05 7.93 7.83
N ASN A 348 22.22 7.34 8.07
CA ASN A 348 22.95 6.55 7.08
C ASN A 348 22.21 5.30 6.56
N GLU A 349 21.18 4.84 7.28
CA GLU A 349 20.37 3.68 6.90
C GLU A 349 19.14 4.06 6.06
N LEU A 350 18.86 5.36 5.92
CA LEU A 350 17.66 5.88 5.30
C LEU A 350 17.87 6.13 3.80
N ASN A 351 16.78 6.04 3.04
CA ASN A 351 16.81 6.39 1.62
C ASN A 351 16.72 7.91 1.39
N ASP A 352 16.94 8.35 0.15
CA ASP A 352 16.94 9.77 -0.23
C ASP A 352 15.65 10.51 0.15
N ILE A 353 14.50 9.85 -0.01
CA ILE A 353 13.18 10.42 0.34
C ILE A 353 13.13 10.69 1.84
N ALA A 354 13.60 9.76 2.66
CA ALA A 354 13.60 9.88 4.11
C ALA A 354 14.63 10.90 4.60
N HIS A 355 15.80 10.98 3.97
CA HIS A 355 16.78 12.04 4.24
C HIS A 355 16.21 13.43 3.99
N PHE A 356 15.56 13.62 2.84
CA PHE A 356 14.89 14.88 2.52
C PHE A 356 13.77 15.18 3.52
N SER A 357 12.92 14.19 3.80
CA SER A 357 11.79 14.29 4.72
C SER A 357 12.23 14.67 6.13
N ILE A 358 13.26 14.01 6.66
CA ILE A 358 13.85 14.31 7.96
C ILE A 358 14.44 15.72 7.96
N SER A 359 15.22 16.07 6.95
CA SER A 359 15.84 17.40 6.88
C SER A 359 14.78 18.50 6.95
N ALA A 360 13.70 18.37 6.18
CA ALA A 360 12.62 19.35 6.20
C ALA A 360 11.80 19.31 7.50
N LEU A 361 11.46 18.13 8.02
CA LEU A 361 10.77 17.99 9.31
C LEU A 361 11.57 18.62 10.47
N LEU A 362 12.89 18.43 10.49
CA LEU A 362 13.77 18.95 11.52
C LEU A 362 14.06 20.45 11.38
N GLN A 363 14.15 20.96 10.15
CA GLN A 363 14.52 22.34 9.89
C GLN A 363 13.32 23.29 9.89
N GLU A 364 12.13 22.81 9.55
CA GLU A 364 10.93 23.64 9.38
C GLU A 364 9.88 23.34 10.45
N TYR A 365 9.52 22.07 10.62
CA TYR A 365 8.34 21.68 11.39
C TYR A 365 8.60 21.55 12.91
N ILE A 366 9.65 20.83 13.26
CA ILE A 366 10.03 20.56 14.65
C ILE A 366 10.41 21.84 15.43
N PRO A 367 11.09 22.83 14.84
CA PRO A 367 11.35 24.11 15.49
C PRO A 367 10.05 24.84 15.85
N ASP A 368 9.07 24.90 14.95
CA ASP A 368 7.75 25.48 15.24
C ASP A 368 7.01 24.71 16.35
N ALA A 369 7.15 23.38 16.36
CA ALA A 369 6.60 22.55 17.42
C ALA A 369 7.18 22.85 18.80
N PHE A 370 8.49 23.01 18.88
CA PHE A 370 9.19 23.36 20.11
C PHE A 370 8.98 24.83 20.50
N LEU A 371 8.83 25.75 19.56
CA LEU A 371 8.49 27.15 19.83
C LEU A 371 7.11 27.30 20.48
N LEU A 372 6.15 26.43 20.15
CA LEU A 372 4.83 26.40 20.78
C LEU A 372 4.86 25.77 22.19
N ARG A 373 5.64 24.71 22.40
CA ARG A 373 5.70 24.01 23.71
C ARG A 373 6.61 24.71 24.73
N SER A 374 7.68 25.35 24.29
CA SER A 374 8.65 26.06 25.14
C SER A 374 8.04 27.25 25.88
N VAL A 375 7.11 27.95 25.24
CA VAL A 375 6.34 29.05 25.84
C VAL A 375 5.42 28.54 26.98
N VAL A 376 5.04 27.27 26.97
CA VAL A 376 4.03 26.70 27.90
C VAL A 376 4.63 25.77 28.97
N LYS A 377 5.75 25.07 28.71
CA LYS A 377 6.29 24.03 29.63
C LYS A 377 7.80 24.05 29.89
N GLY A 378 8.60 24.97 29.32
CA GLY A 378 10.02 25.10 29.65
C GLY A 378 10.91 23.94 29.19
N PHE A 379 10.89 23.62 27.89
CA PHE A 379 11.77 22.61 27.29
C PHE A 379 13.20 23.14 27.08
N ASN A 380 14.22 22.27 27.18
CA ASN A 380 15.62 22.64 26.99
C ASN A 380 16.05 22.43 25.53
N ILE A 381 16.24 23.53 24.78
CA ILE A 381 16.70 23.48 23.38
C ILE A 381 18.12 22.92 23.22
N GLY A 382 18.95 22.98 24.26
CA GLY A 382 20.34 22.50 24.20
C GLY A 382 20.46 20.99 23.90
N GLU A 383 19.52 20.18 24.38
CA GLU A 383 19.51 18.73 24.11
C GLU A 383 19.22 18.42 22.63
N LEU A 384 18.39 19.24 21.97
CA LEU A 384 18.11 19.12 20.53
C LEU A 384 19.32 19.55 19.70
N GLN A 385 19.96 20.68 20.04
CA GLN A 385 21.15 21.16 19.32
C GLN A 385 22.28 20.11 19.32
N SER A 386 22.46 19.39 20.43
CA SER A 386 23.44 18.30 20.52
C SER A 386 23.15 17.09 19.63
N SER A 387 21.88 16.90 19.23
CA SER A 387 21.46 15.81 18.32
C SER A 387 21.52 16.20 16.84
N PHE A 388 21.67 17.50 16.53
CA PHE A 388 21.56 18.05 15.17
C PHE A 388 22.78 18.79 14.64
N ALA A 389 23.83 18.98 15.43
CA ALA A 389 24.93 19.84 15.04
C ALA A 389 26.17 19.07 14.55
N SER A 390 26.54 19.31 13.29
CA SER A 390 27.81 19.98 13.06
C SER A 390 27.61 21.47 13.41
N ASP A 391 28.45 22.03 14.28
CA ASP A 391 28.31 23.33 14.97
C ASP A 391 28.17 24.62 14.12
N THR A 392 28.01 24.51 12.80
CA THR A 392 28.06 25.64 11.86
C THR A 392 26.70 26.04 11.26
N ASP A 393 25.59 25.38 11.60
CA ASP A 393 24.33 25.68 10.93
C ASP A 393 23.62 26.93 11.50
N GLN A 394 23.68 28.01 10.72
CA GLN A 394 23.10 29.33 11.02
C GLN A 394 21.58 29.28 11.28
N ARG A 395 20.90 28.21 10.85
CA ARG A 395 19.47 27.95 11.09
C ARG A 395 19.16 27.66 12.56
N TRP A 396 20.01 26.91 13.27
CA TRP A 396 19.82 26.62 14.70
C TRP A 396 19.96 27.87 15.57
N ARG A 397 20.85 28.79 15.20
CA ARG A 397 20.94 30.10 15.85
C ARG A 397 19.64 30.88 15.71
N ASN A 398 19.00 30.88 14.54
CA ASN A 398 17.73 31.56 14.34
C ASN A 398 16.60 30.91 15.16
N ILE A 399 16.55 29.58 15.24
CA ILE A 399 15.57 28.86 16.07
C ILE A 399 15.75 29.19 17.55
N ALA A 400 16.99 29.17 18.05
CA ALA A 400 17.32 29.54 19.42
C ALA A 400 16.95 31.00 19.74
N LEU A 401 17.25 31.93 18.82
CA LEU A 401 16.92 33.35 18.95
C LEU A 401 15.40 33.61 18.97
N VAL A 402 14.63 32.96 18.08
CA VAL A 402 13.17 33.08 18.05
C VAL A 402 12.55 32.49 19.32
N HIS A 403 13.08 31.36 19.79
CA HIS A 403 12.67 30.75 21.05
C HIS A 403 12.92 31.69 22.24
N GLU A 404 14.13 32.22 22.35
CA GLU A 404 14.49 33.13 23.43
C GLU A 404 13.65 34.40 23.41
N SER A 405 13.42 34.97 22.22
CA SER A 405 12.55 36.14 22.01
C SER A 405 11.10 35.87 22.44
N ARG A 406 10.51 34.74 22.06
CA ARG A 406 9.14 34.36 22.45
C ARG A 406 9.03 34.00 23.93
N ARG A 407 10.03 33.33 24.50
CA ARG A 407 10.13 33.05 25.93
C ARG A 407 10.19 34.35 26.74
N ASN A 408 11.00 35.31 26.30
CA ASN A 408 11.11 36.63 26.93
C ASN A 408 9.80 37.42 26.83
N LEU A 409 9.13 37.39 25.68
CA LEU A 409 7.81 37.99 25.49
C LEU A 409 6.76 37.35 26.42
N TYR A 410 6.73 36.02 26.51
CA TYR A 410 5.83 35.31 27.41
C TYR A 410 6.08 35.68 28.88
N HIS A 411 7.33 35.65 29.33
CA HIS A 411 7.68 36.09 30.68
C HIS A 411 7.33 37.56 30.93
N ALA A 412 7.47 38.44 29.93
CA ALA A 412 7.08 39.84 30.03
C ALA A 412 5.55 40.01 30.13
N LEU A 413 4.77 39.23 29.37
CA LEU A 413 3.30 39.23 29.42
C LEU A 413 2.78 38.66 30.75
N VAL A 414 3.39 37.58 31.25
CA VAL A 414 3.06 36.99 32.56
C VAL A 414 3.42 37.96 33.70
N ARG A 415 4.53 38.71 33.58
CA ARG A 415 4.92 39.73 34.58
C ARG A 415 4.05 40.98 34.54
N ARG A 416 3.49 41.37 33.38
CA ARG A 416 2.66 42.58 33.24
C ARG A 416 1.27 42.46 33.87
N ASN A 417 0.69 41.27 33.94
CA ASN A 417 -0.71 41.10 34.37
C ASN A 417 -0.91 40.55 35.79
N GLY A 418 0.13 40.13 36.51
CA GLY A 418 0.10 39.84 37.95
C GLY A 418 -0.88 38.76 38.48
N LYS A 419 -1.95 38.38 37.76
CA LYS A 419 -3.04 37.53 38.28
C LYS A 419 -3.83 36.71 37.25
N GLU A 420 -3.50 36.69 35.96
CA GLU A 420 -4.19 35.79 35.03
C GLU A 420 -3.21 34.82 34.36
N ARG A 421 -3.31 33.55 34.75
CA ARG A 421 -2.96 32.46 33.85
C ARG A 421 -3.78 32.70 32.58
N LEU A 422 -3.11 32.97 31.45
CA LEU A 422 -3.76 32.87 30.15
C LEU A 422 -4.52 31.53 30.15
N PRO A 423 -5.85 31.52 29.99
CA PRO A 423 -6.59 30.27 29.96
C PRO A 423 -6.13 29.54 28.72
N CYS A 424 -5.26 28.55 28.94
CA CYS A 424 -5.02 27.51 27.97
C CYS A 424 -6.38 26.88 27.72
N ALA A 425 -6.90 27.00 26.51
CA ALA A 425 -8.21 26.46 26.16
C ALA A 425 -8.31 24.98 26.62
N ASN A 426 -9.24 24.79 27.56
CA ASN A 426 -9.91 23.58 28.01
C ASN A 426 -9.10 22.46 28.70
N VAL A 427 -9.14 22.50 30.05
CA VAL A 427 -9.47 21.29 30.83
C VAL A 427 -10.79 21.58 31.55
N GLY A 428 -11.86 20.95 31.07
CA GLY A 428 -13.13 20.97 31.77
C GLY A 428 -13.00 20.29 33.13
N ARG A 429 -13.38 21.01 34.18
CA ARG A 429 -13.96 20.44 35.40
C ARG A 429 -15.05 21.39 35.88
N PHE A 430 -16.26 21.19 35.37
CA PHE A 430 -17.46 21.52 36.12
C PHE A 430 -17.92 20.24 36.82
N THR A 431 -17.54 20.12 38.09
CA THR A 431 -18.23 19.27 39.06
C THR A 431 -19.37 20.08 39.68
N HIS A 432 -20.53 19.45 39.77
CA HIS A 432 -21.77 19.93 40.40
C HIS A 432 -21.62 20.39 41.86
N ARG A 433 -22.63 21.17 42.29
CA ARG A 433 -23.14 21.54 43.65
C ARG A 433 -22.89 23.01 44.01
N ASN A 434 -23.88 23.84 44.35
CA ASN A 434 -25.30 23.64 44.71
C ASN A 434 -26.22 24.51 43.86
#